data_AF-A0A7S4LQM7-F1
#
_entry.id   AF-A0A7S4LQM7-F1
#
_cell.length_a   1.000
_cell.length_b   1.000
_cell.length_c   1.000
_cell.angle_alpha   90.00
_cell.angle_beta   90.00
_cell.angle_gamma   90.00
#
_symmetry.space_group_name_H-M   'P 1'
#
loop_
_entity.id
_entity.type
_entity.pdbx_description
1 polymer ?
#
loop_
_entity_poly.entity_id
_entity_poly.type
_entity_poly.pdbx_seq_one_letter_code
_entity_poly.pdbx_strand_id
1 'polypeptide(L)'
;RYERGRPRADLDSNSRLSPYFRWGLLSPRALYWAVEDAQLPKKVSNTFARRVFWRDHAYYQLHHFPAMRHDPVRPAYRDMWWATDPENLQRWRRGATGYPL
;
A
#
# COMPACT_ATOMS: atom_id res chain seq x y z
N ARG A 1 -16.23 5.06 -11.26
CA ARG A 1 -15.12 6.05 -11.20
C ARG A 1 -13.86 5.45 -10.56
N TYR A 2 -13.96 4.88 -9.37
CA TYR A 2 -12.83 4.26 -8.64
C TYR A 2 -11.96 3.32 -9.49
N GLU A 3 -12.54 2.33 -10.18
CA GLU A 3 -11.76 1.35 -10.97
C GLU A 3 -10.85 1.95 -12.04
N ARG A 4 -11.37 2.93 -12.79
CA ARG A 4 -10.62 3.58 -13.87
C ARG A 4 -9.65 4.64 -13.34
N GLY A 5 -10.01 5.28 -12.23
CA GLY A 5 -9.21 6.34 -11.63
C GLY A 5 -8.05 5.82 -10.79
N ARG A 6 -8.22 4.73 -10.03
CA ARG A 6 -7.20 4.25 -9.06
C ARG A 6 -5.76 4.11 -9.60
N PRO A 7 -5.49 3.80 -10.88
CA PRO A 7 -4.12 3.74 -11.41
C PRO A 7 -3.56 5.11 -11.83
N ARG A 8 -4.40 6.15 -11.88
CA ARG A 8 -4.08 7.50 -12.35
C ARG A 8 -3.72 8.38 -11.16
N ALA A 9 -2.47 8.82 -11.10
CA ALA A 9 -1.98 9.69 -10.03
C ALA A 9 -2.50 11.14 -10.13
N ASP A 10 -2.89 11.58 -11.33
CA ASP A 10 -3.43 12.91 -11.61
C ASP A 10 -4.90 13.08 -11.18
N LEU A 11 -5.58 12.01 -10.78
CA LEU A 11 -7.00 12.02 -10.44
C LEU A 11 -7.22 11.75 -8.96
N ASP A 12 -8.07 12.56 -8.32
CA ASP A 12 -8.56 12.25 -6.97
C ASP A 12 -9.61 11.14 -7.01
N SER A 13 -9.14 9.90 -7.00
CA SER A 13 -9.97 8.72 -7.20
C SER A 13 -9.73 7.62 -6.15
N ASN A 14 -8.91 7.94 -5.16
CA ASN A 14 -8.46 7.04 -4.10
C ASN A 14 -9.29 7.35 -2.85
N SER A 15 -9.47 6.40 -1.94
CA SER A 15 -10.29 6.62 -0.74
C SER A 15 -9.61 7.51 0.32
N ARG A 16 -8.28 7.65 0.27
CA ARG A 16 -7.47 8.37 1.27
C ARG A 16 -7.69 7.88 2.72
N LEU A 17 -8.15 6.63 2.89
CA LEU A 17 -8.49 6.04 4.20
C LEU A 17 -7.30 5.43 4.96
N SER A 18 -6.13 5.31 4.33
CA SER A 18 -4.95 4.67 4.93
C SER A 18 -4.53 5.21 6.31
N PRO A 19 -4.48 6.53 6.59
CA PRO A 19 -4.10 7.02 7.92
C PRO A 19 -5.11 6.63 8.99
N TYR A 20 -6.42 6.61 8.67
CA TYR A 20 -7.46 6.23 9.63
C TYR A 20 -7.37 4.76 10.03
N PHE A 21 -7.02 3.87 9.09
CA PHE A 21 -6.74 2.46 9.44
C PHE A 21 -5.46 2.30 10.25
N ARG A 22 -4.41 3.07 9.94
CA ARG A 22 -3.13 2.98 10.67
C ARG A 22 -3.30 3.33 12.15
N TRP A 23 -4.16 4.30 12.45
CA TRP A 23 -4.42 4.76 13.81
C TRP A 23 -5.62 4.10 14.49
N GLY A 24 -6.27 3.13 13.82
CA GLY A 24 -7.44 2.45 14.37
C GLY A 24 -8.71 3.32 14.49
N LEU A 25 -8.71 4.51 13.87
CA LEU A 25 -9.86 5.44 13.84
C LEU A 25 -11.02 4.89 13.01
N LEU A 26 -10.74 3.96 12.10
CA LEU A 26 -11.73 3.28 11.28
C LEU A 26 -11.51 1.77 11.34
N SER A 27 -12.59 1.02 11.58
CA SER A 27 -12.56 -0.43 11.53
C SER A 27 -12.53 -0.93 10.07
N PRO A 28 -11.52 -1.71 9.66
CA PRO A 28 -11.48 -2.31 8.32
C PRO A 28 -12.64 -3.29 8.08
N ARG A 29 -13.11 -3.95 9.15
CA ARG A 29 -14.27 -4.84 9.09
C ARG A 29 -15.56 -4.05 8.86
N ALA A 30 -15.74 -2.94 9.58
CA ALA A 30 -16.91 -2.08 9.39
C ALA A 30 -16.96 -1.52 7.96
N LEU A 31 -15.81 -1.10 7.44
CA LEU A 31 -15.68 -0.65 6.06
C LEU A 31 -16.04 -1.76 5.06
N TYR A 32 -15.55 -2.99 5.27
CA TYR A 32 -15.86 -4.12 4.39
C TYR A 32 -17.38 -4.35 4.29
N TRP A 33 -18.08 -4.43 5.42
CA TRP A 33 -19.53 -4.62 5.43
C TRP A 33 -20.27 -3.44 4.82
N ALA A 34 -19.88 -2.20 5.14
CA ALA A 34 -20.47 -1.01 4.54
C ALA A 34 -20.38 -1.00 3.00
N VAL A 35 -19.30 -1.57 2.44
CA VAL A 35 -19.10 -1.67 0.98
C VAL A 35 -19.91 -2.79 0.35
N GLU A 36 -20.06 -3.93 1.04
CA GLU A 36 -20.95 -5.00 0.58
C GLU A 36 -22.41 -4.56 0.63
N ASP A 37 -22.81 -3.80 1.65
CA ASP A 37 -24.18 -3.29 1.84
C ASP A 37 -24.53 -2.12 0.91
N ALA A 38 -23.54 -1.38 0.41
CA ALA A 38 -23.74 -0.20 -0.44
C ALA A 38 -24.26 -0.51 -1.86
N GLN A 39 -24.59 -1.77 -2.18
CA GLN A 39 -25.11 -2.22 -3.48
C GLN A 39 -24.31 -1.72 -4.70
N LEU A 40 -23.00 -1.56 -4.51
CA LEU A 40 -22.09 -1.15 -5.58
C LEU A 40 -21.99 -2.25 -6.64
N PRO A 41 -21.67 -1.91 -7.90
CA PRO A 41 -21.35 -2.93 -8.90
C PRO A 41 -20.31 -3.90 -8.35
N LYS A 42 -20.57 -5.22 -8.45
CA LYS A 42 -19.77 -6.24 -7.74
C LYS A 42 -18.27 -6.15 -8.02
N LYS A 43 -17.89 -5.69 -9.22
CA LYS A 43 -16.50 -5.40 -9.58
C LYS A 43 -15.85 -4.38 -8.64
N VAL A 44 -16.56 -3.30 -8.30
CA VAL A 44 -16.09 -2.21 -7.44
C VAL A 44 -15.97 -2.68 -5.99
N SER A 45 -16.99 -3.36 -5.46
CA SER A 45 -16.95 -3.89 -4.09
C SER A 45 -15.84 -4.93 -3.93
N ASN A 46 -15.70 -5.87 -4.87
CA ASN A 46 -14.62 -6.86 -4.87
C ASN A 46 -13.22 -6.22 -4.88
N THR A 47 -12.99 -5.19 -5.70
CA THR A 47 -11.70 -4.50 -5.70
C THR A 47 -11.42 -3.84 -4.36
N PHE A 48 -12.43 -3.20 -3.78
CA PHE A 48 -12.27 -2.50 -2.51
C PHE A 48 -12.05 -3.49 -1.35
N ALA A 49 -12.81 -4.58 -1.29
CA ALA A 49 -12.58 -5.71 -0.38
C ALA A 49 -11.15 -6.25 -0.51
N ARG A 50 -10.66 -6.44 -1.75
CA ARG A 50 -9.28 -6.87 -2.00
C ARG A 50 -8.25 -5.88 -1.44
N ARG A 51 -8.51 -4.57 -1.41
CA ARG A 51 -7.61 -3.58 -0.77
C ARG A 51 -7.57 -3.75 0.74
N VAL A 52 -8.70 -4.07 1.37
CA VAL A 52 -8.72 -4.41 2.80
C VAL A 52 -7.92 -5.68 3.07
N PHE A 53 -8.08 -6.71 2.23
CA PHE A 53 -7.30 -7.95 2.36
C PHE A 53 -5.79 -7.75 2.14
N TRP A 54 -5.37 -6.85 1.24
CA TRP A 54 -3.95 -6.49 1.12
C TRP A 54 -3.36 -5.92 2.41
N ARG A 55 -4.16 -5.14 3.17
CA ARG A 55 -3.76 -4.66 4.50
C ARG A 55 -3.56 -5.83 5.46
N ASP A 56 -4.53 -6.74 5.55
CA ASP A 56 -4.45 -7.90 6.46
C ASP A 56 -3.33 -8.86 6.05
N HIS A 57 -3.08 -9.03 4.75
CA HIS A 57 -1.97 -9.81 4.24
C HIS A 57 -0.62 -9.24 4.66
N ALA A 58 -0.45 -7.90 4.68
CA ALA A 58 0.78 -7.29 5.18
C ALA A 58 1.02 -7.58 6.68
N TYR A 59 -0.04 -7.56 7.49
CA TYR A 59 0.05 -7.97 8.90
C TYR A 59 0.32 -9.46 9.06
N TYR A 60 -0.33 -10.31 8.25
CA TYR A 60 -0.08 -11.75 8.20
C TYR A 60 1.38 -12.05 7.86
N GLN A 61 1.95 -11.36 6.86
CA GLN A 61 3.36 -11.50 6.50
C GLN A 61 4.27 -11.10 7.66
N LEU A 62 4.02 -9.95 8.30
CA LEU A 62 4.83 -9.52 9.45
C LEU A 62 4.75 -10.50 10.63
N HIS A 63 3.57 -11.08 10.88
CA HIS A 63 3.38 -12.09 11.92
C HIS A 63 4.21 -13.35 11.65
N HIS A 64 4.24 -13.85 10.41
CA HIS A 64 4.95 -15.09 10.05
C HIS A 64 6.45 -14.86 9.75
N PHE A 65 6.81 -13.65 9.34
CA PHE A 65 8.18 -13.25 9.03
C PHE A 65 8.57 -12.02 9.86
N PRO A 66 8.67 -12.12 11.20
CA PRO A 66 8.92 -10.96 12.06
C PRO A 66 10.24 -10.24 11.76
N ALA A 67 11.23 -10.95 11.19
CA ALA A 67 12.50 -10.38 10.74
C ALA A 67 12.36 -9.48 9.50
N MET A 68 11.25 -9.54 8.75
CA MET A 68 11.08 -8.81 7.48
C MET A 68 11.16 -7.29 7.60
N ARG A 69 11.07 -6.76 8.83
CA ARG A 69 11.26 -5.35 9.16
C ARG A 69 12.70 -4.86 8.93
N HIS A 70 13.67 -5.77 8.93
CA HIS A 70 15.10 -5.48 8.76
C HIS A 70 15.73 -6.33 7.67
N ASP A 71 15.24 -7.56 7.48
CA ASP A 71 15.83 -8.52 6.56
C ASP A 71 14.91 -8.76 5.35
N PRO A 72 15.47 -9.00 4.15
CA PRO A 72 14.65 -9.43 3.03
C PRO A 72 14.05 -10.82 3.31
N VAL A 73 12.77 -10.98 3.01
CA VAL A 73 12.05 -12.27 3.15
C VAL A 73 12.69 -13.35 2.28
N ARG A 74 13.22 -12.98 1.11
CA ARG A 74 13.94 -13.88 0.21
C ARG A 74 15.43 -13.87 0.55
N PRO A 75 16.03 -15.00 0.98
CA PRO A 75 17.41 -15.04 1.44
C PRO A 75 18.44 -14.58 0.40
N ALA A 76 18.19 -14.83 -0.88
CA ALA A 76 19.09 -14.44 -1.97
C ALA A 76 19.36 -12.92 -2.06
N TYR A 77 18.49 -12.08 -1.47
CA TYR A 77 18.71 -10.63 -1.44
C TYR A 77 19.53 -10.14 -0.24
N ARG A 78 19.88 -11.01 0.71
CA ARG A 78 20.69 -10.62 1.88
C ARG A 78 22.09 -10.17 1.46
N ASP A 79 22.67 -10.89 0.50
CA ASP A 79 24.04 -10.65 0.02
C ASP A 79 24.05 -9.75 -1.23
N MET A 80 22.92 -9.13 -1.57
CA MET A 80 22.86 -8.25 -2.74
C MET A 80 23.63 -6.95 -2.45
N TRP A 81 24.54 -6.60 -3.35
CA TRP A 81 25.27 -5.34 -3.28
C TRP A 81 24.35 -4.17 -3.60
N TRP A 82 24.17 -3.27 -2.63
CA TRP A 82 23.44 -2.02 -2.81
C TRP A 82 24.41 -0.84 -2.96
N ALA A 83 24.10 0.10 -3.85
CA ALA A 83 24.89 1.32 -3.99
C ALA A 83 24.80 2.15 -2.69
N THR A 84 25.96 2.54 -2.16
CA THR A 84 26.04 3.44 -1.00
C THR A 84 26.44 4.83 -1.49
N ASP A 85 25.45 5.65 -1.84
CA ASP A 85 25.64 7.01 -2.34
C ASP A 85 24.75 7.99 -1.56
N PRO A 86 25.31 8.69 -0.56
CA PRO A 86 24.55 9.64 0.25
C PRO A 86 23.99 10.81 -0.56
N GLU A 87 24.68 11.24 -1.61
CA GLU A 87 24.24 12.37 -2.43
C GLU A 87 23.00 11.99 -3.26
N ASN A 88 23.05 10.85 -3.94
CA ASN A 88 21.91 10.34 -4.68
C ASN A 88 20.71 10.04 -3.77
N LEU A 89 20.95 9.51 -2.57
CA LEU A 89 19.90 9.33 -1.57
C LEU A 89 19.24 10.66 -1.17
N GLN A 90 20.03 11.72 -0.98
CA GLN A 90 19.48 13.05 -0.65
C GLN A 90 18.69 13.66 -1.82
N ARG A 91 19.18 13.51 -3.06
CA ARG A 91 18.45 13.94 -4.26
C ARG A 91 17.11 13.23 -4.39
N TRP A 92 17.08 11.91 -4.16
CA TRP A 92 15.83 11.13 -4.16
C TRP A 92 14.85 11.57 -3.07
N ARG A 93 15.32 11.75 -1.82
CA ARG A 93 14.48 12.23 -0.70
C ARG A 93 13.82 13.58 -0.96
N ARG A 94 14.48 14.46 -1.74
CA ARG A 94 13.99 15.80 -2.09
C ARG A 94 13.22 15.84 -3.41
N GLY A 95 13.06 14.73 -4.12
CA GLY A 95 12.46 14.71 -5.45
C GLY A 95 13.29 15.42 -6.53
N ALA A 96 14.60 15.57 -6.32
CA ALA A 96 15.53 16.29 -7.21
C ALA A 96 16.37 15.32 -8.06
N THR A 97 15.77 14.24 -8.54
CA THR A 97 16.47 13.20 -9.32
C THR A 97 16.65 13.57 -10.79
N GLY A 98 15.91 14.57 -11.28
CA GLY A 98 15.86 14.93 -12.71
C GLY A 98 14.86 14.10 -13.52
N TYR A 99 14.10 13.19 -12.89
CA TYR A 99 13.11 12.35 -13.54
C TYR A 99 11.68 12.77 -13.14
N PRO A 100 10.92 13.47 -14.02
CA PRO A 100 9.50 13.70 -13.79
C PRO A 100 8.70 12.40 -13.87
N LEU A 101 7.57 12.34 -13.18
CA LEU A 101 6.63 11.22 -13.12
C LEU A 101 5.62 11.23 -14.27
#